data_AF-A0A5B0HH23-F1
#
_entry.id   AF-A0A5B0HH23-F1
#
_cell.length_a   1.000
_cell.length_b   1.000
_cell.length_c   1.000
_cell.angle_alpha   90.00
_cell.angle_beta   90.00
_cell.angle_gamma   90.00
#
_symmetry.space_group_name_H-M   'P 1'
#
loop_
_entity.id
_entity.type
_entity.pdbx_description
1 polymer ?
#
loop_
_entity_poly.entity_id
_entity_poly.type
_entity_poly.pdbx_seq_one_letter_code
_entity_poly.pdbx_strand_id
1 'polypeptide(L)'
;MRRTQPRAVLAPTGPDTPPRCDGCGRGPRHPGERTDIATAWILPGTDGPVIGHFCRDCAPTGPVLDLTCSQCGDGPLLAGDIAETPEQAAPLLTAAGWHLTDPPTCPTCPRVPARLPRQRRIGEAR
;
A
#
# COMPACT_ATOMS: atom_id res chain seq x y z
N MET A 1 33.12 -6.34 -3.20
CA MET A 1 31.89 -6.65 -3.95
C MET A 1 30.77 -6.91 -2.94
N ARG A 2 29.90 -5.92 -2.67
CA ARG A 2 28.79 -6.06 -1.71
C ARG A 2 27.59 -6.62 -2.47
N ARG A 3 27.17 -7.83 -2.14
CA ARG A 3 25.95 -8.45 -2.69
C ARG A 3 24.73 -7.82 -2.03
N THR A 4 23.98 -7.02 -2.77
CA THR A 4 22.62 -6.61 -2.39
C THR A 4 21.74 -7.86 -2.42
N GLN A 5 21.21 -8.24 -1.27
CA GLN A 5 20.35 -9.42 -1.13
C GLN A 5 18.89 -8.96 -1.27
N PRO A 6 18.06 -9.59 -2.11
CA PRO A 6 16.62 -9.30 -2.12
C PRO A 6 16.01 -9.80 -0.80
N ARG A 7 15.48 -8.89 0.03
CA ARG A 7 14.76 -9.27 1.25
C ARG A 7 13.45 -9.94 0.85
N ALA A 8 13.32 -11.20 1.23
CA ALA A 8 12.05 -11.93 1.19
C ALA A 8 10.99 -11.17 1.99
N VAL A 9 9.77 -11.13 1.45
CA VAL A 9 8.56 -10.62 2.10
C VAL A 9 8.29 -11.47 3.34
N LEU A 10 8.70 -10.97 4.50
CA LEU A 10 8.30 -11.54 5.79
C LEU A 10 6.97 -10.89 6.18
N ALA A 11 5.96 -11.74 6.33
CA ALA A 11 4.67 -11.39 6.93
C ALA A 11 4.88 -10.71 8.30
N PRO A 12 3.98 -9.80 8.72
CA PRO A 12 4.14 -9.05 9.96
C PRO A 12 4.22 -9.99 11.17
N THR A 13 5.34 -9.91 11.87
CA THR A 13 5.66 -10.67 13.07
C THR A 13 5.06 -9.99 14.30
N GLY A 14 3.80 -10.31 14.62
CA GLY A 14 3.17 -10.01 15.92
C GLY A 14 2.94 -8.53 16.27
N PRO A 15 1.86 -8.18 17.01
CA PRO A 15 1.52 -6.79 17.33
C PRO A 15 2.42 -6.10 18.38
N ASP A 16 3.37 -6.80 19.01
CA ASP A 16 4.06 -6.31 20.22
C ASP A 16 5.43 -5.64 19.99
N THR A 17 6.04 -5.77 18.82
CA THR A 17 7.25 -4.97 18.52
C THR A 17 6.84 -3.69 17.80
N PRO A 18 7.05 -2.49 18.40
CA PRO A 18 6.72 -1.25 17.74
C PRO A 18 7.52 -1.12 16.43
N PRO A 19 6.88 -0.64 15.35
CA PRO A 19 7.54 -0.54 14.06
C PRO A 19 8.70 0.45 14.16
N ARG A 20 9.74 0.27 13.34
CA ARG A 20 10.91 1.14 13.31
C ARG A 20 10.97 1.85 11.97
N CYS A 21 11.42 3.10 12.00
CA CYS A 21 11.66 3.85 10.78
C CYS A 21 12.83 3.23 10.00
N ASP A 22 12.61 2.89 8.73
CA ASP A 22 13.64 2.35 7.83
C ASP A 22 14.70 3.40 7.46
N GLY A 23 14.37 4.69 7.54
CA GLY A 23 15.31 5.78 7.25
C GLY A 23 16.33 6.06 8.36
N CYS A 24 15.92 5.98 9.63
CA CYS A 24 16.79 6.33 10.77
C CYS A 24 16.93 5.24 11.85
N GLY A 25 16.21 4.12 11.74
CA GLY A 25 16.25 2.98 12.67
C GLY A 25 15.56 3.21 14.03
N ARG A 26 15.05 4.42 14.27
CA ARG A 26 14.40 4.78 15.55
C ARG A 26 12.99 4.19 15.61
N GLY A 27 12.58 3.81 16.82
CA GLY A 27 11.18 3.49 17.12
C GLY A 27 10.38 4.76 17.45
N PRO A 28 9.04 4.66 17.48
CA PRO A 28 8.16 5.78 17.76
C PRO A 28 8.33 6.29 19.19
N ARG A 29 8.27 7.60 19.37
CA ARG A 29 8.35 8.28 20.67
C ARG A 29 6.97 8.57 21.27
N HIS A 30 5.94 8.62 20.43
CA HIS A 30 4.56 8.88 20.83
C HIS A 30 3.57 8.16 19.89
N PRO A 31 2.28 8.03 20.27
CA PRO A 31 1.29 7.28 19.48
C PRO A 31 1.14 7.75 18.04
N GLY A 32 1.18 9.07 17.78
CA GLY A 32 1.13 9.60 16.41
C GLY A 32 2.28 9.10 15.53
N GLU A 33 3.51 9.10 16.04
CA GLU A 33 4.68 8.60 15.30
C GLU A 33 4.61 7.07 15.11
N ARG A 34 3.96 6.34 16.04
CA ARG A 34 3.69 4.92 15.85
C ARG A 34 2.78 4.68 14.64
N THR A 35 1.74 5.49 14.47
CA THR A 35 0.86 5.42 13.30
C THR A 35 1.62 5.79 12.03
N ASP A 36 2.38 6.88 12.04
CA ASP A 36 3.16 7.33 10.87
C ASP A 36 4.13 6.24 10.40
N ILE A 37 4.89 5.63 11.32
CA ILE A 37 5.82 4.55 10.99
C ILE A 37 5.06 3.26 10.60
N ALA A 38 3.89 2.98 11.19
CA ALA A 38 3.11 1.79 10.83
C ALA A 38 2.56 1.86 9.40
N THR A 39 2.30 3.06 8.87
CA THR A 39 1.86 3.25 7.48
C THR A 39 2.94 2.78 6.51
N ALA A 40 2.55 1.88 5.60
CA ALA A 40 3.41 1.41 4.53
C ALA A 40 3.54 2.49 3.44
N TRP A 41 4.75 2.63 2.91
CA TRP A 41 5.05 3.45 1.75
C TRP A 41 5.51 2.55 0.61
N ILE A 42 5.08 2.86 -0.61
CA ILE A 42 5.60 2.27 -1.84
C ILE A 42 6.43 3.32 -2.56
N LEU A 43 7.67 2.95 -2.85
CA LEU A 43 8.69 3.78 -3.46
C LEU A 43 9.11 3.22 -4.81
N PRO A 44 9.55 4.06 -5.76
CA PRO A 44 10.25 3.58 -6.94
C PRO A 44 11.60 2.98 -6.52
N GLY A 45 11.94 1.82 -7.09
CA GLY A 45 13.24 1.19 -6.92
C GLY A 45 13.82 0.76 -8.27
N THR A 46 15.11 0.48 -8.30
CA THR A 46 15.84 0.13 -9.54
C THR A 46 15.32 -1.15 -10.19
N ASP A 47 14.90 -2.13 -9.40
CA ASP A 47 14.48 -3.46 -9.84
C ASP A 47 12.99 -3.72 -9.60
N GLY A 48 12.23 -2.70 -9.18
CA GLY A 48 10.84 -2.82 -8.77
C GLY A 48 10.52 -1.97 -7.54
N PRO A 49 9.27 -2.02 -7.07
CA PRO A 49 8.83 -1.16 -5.98
C PRO A 49 9.43 -1.62 -4.66
N VAL A 50 9.79 -0.66 -3.82
CA VAL A 50 10.27 -0.92 -2.47
C VAL A 50 9.19 -0.52 -1.48
N ILE A 51 8.88 -1.41 -0.54
CA ILE A 51 8.01 -1.11 0.59
C ILE A 51 8.88 -0.63 1.75
N GLY A 52 8.51 0.49 2.36
CA GLY A 52 9.20 1.05 3.52
C GLY A 52 8.27 1.70 4.54
N HIS A 53 8.80 1.94 5.73
CA HIS A 53 8.10 2.53 6.87
C HIS A 53 8.90 3.70 7.42
N PHE A 54 8.31 4.90 7.49
CA PHE A 54 9.07 6.12 7.78
C PHE A 54 8.44 6.95 8.89
N CYS A 55 9.29 7.52 9.75
CA CYS A 55 8.86 8.61 10.63
C CYS A 55 8.70 9.89 9.79
N ARG A 56 8.00 10.88 10.34
CA ARG A 56 7.72 12.15 9.64
C ARG A 56 8.98 12.86 9.11
N ASP A 57 10.10 12.78 9.83
CA ASP A 57 11.38 13.39 9.40
C ASP A 57 12.06 12.64 8.25
N CYS A 58 11.82 11.34 8.12
CA CYS A 58 12.41 10.49 7.09
C CYS A 58 11.43 10.17 5.96
N ALA A 59 10.20 10.68 6.04
CA ALA A 59 9.20 10.46 5.03
C ALA A 59 9.73 10.97 3.68
N PRO A 60 9.53 10.21 2.59
CA PRO A 60 9.95 10.63 1.26
C PRO A 60 9.40 12.02 0.92
N THR A 61 10.27 12.88 0.40
CA THR A 61 9.89 14.22 -0.07
C THR A 61 9.35 14.15 -1.49
N GLY A 62 8.39 15.01 -1.81
CA GLY A 62 7.82 15.14 -3.15
C GLY A 62 6.34 14.78 -3.20
N PRO A 63 5.82 14.44 -4.39
CA PRO A 63 4.44 14.03 -4.58
C PRO A 63 4.10 12.79 -3.75
N VAL A 64 2.92 12.82 -3.12
CA VAL A 64 2.39 11.72 -2.33
C VAL A 64 0.95 11.46 -2.74
N LEU A 65 0.61 10.19 -2.98
CA LEU A 65 -0.74 9.75 -3.27
C LEU A 65 -1.16 8.67 -2.27
N ASP A 66 -2.36 8.82 -1.70
CA ASP A 66 -2.98 7.79 -0.86
C ASP A 66 -3.67 6.75 -1.75
N LEU A 67 -3.22 5.49 -1.65
CA LEU A 67 -3.92 4.37 -2.25
C LEU A 67 -4.81 3.72 -1.20
N THR A 68 -6.10 4.00 -1.27
CA THR A 68 -7.06 3.47 -0.30
C THR A 68 -7.73 2.20 -0.80
N CYS A 69 -7.70 1.13 -0.01
CA CYS A 69 -8.51 -0.07 -0.26
C CYS A 69 -10.00 0.23 -0.06
N SER A 70 -10.81 -0.07 -1.07
CA SER A 70 -12.26 0.15 -1.02
C SER A 70 -13.02 -0.71 0.01
N GLN A 71 -12.39 -1.76 0.55
CA GLN A 71 -13.03 -2.68 1.52
C GLN A 71 -12.72 -2.30 2.96
N CYS A 72 -11.45 -2.06 3.30
CA CYS A 72 -11.04 -1.74 4.68
C CYS A 72 -10.75 -0.26 4.93
N GLY A 73 -10.65 0.55 3.88
CA GLY A 73 -10.26 1.96 4.00
C GLY A 73 -8.77 2.19 4.31
N ASP A 74 -7.96 1.13 4.29
CA ASP A 74 -6.52 1.20 4.57
C ASP A 74 -5.71 1.06 3.26
N GLY A 75 -4.46 1.50 3.28
CA GLY A 75 -3.51 1.22 2.20
C GLY A 75 -2.25 2.08 2.28
N PRO A 76 -1.30 1.83 1.36
CA PRO A 76 -0.01 2.47 1.40
C PRO A 76 -0.05 3.88 0.81
N LEU A 77 0.96 4.65 1.17
CA LEU A 77 1.29 5.90 0.50
C LEU A 77 2.24 5.64 -0.66
N LEU A 78 1.95 6.19 -1.84
CA LEU A 78 2.88 6.20 -2.97
C LEU A 78 3.71 7.48 -2.91
N ALA A 79 4.99 7.40 -3.26
CA ALA A 79 5.89 8.55 -3.28
C ALA A 79 6.62 8.72 -4.62
N GLY A 80 6.90 9.97 -4.98
CA GLY A 80 7.69 10.33 -6.16
C GLY A 80 6.93 10.08 -7.47
N ASP A 81 7.63 9.69 -8.52
CA ASP A 81 7.10 9.58 -9.89
C ASP A 81 5.87 8.66 -9.99
N ILE A 82 5.80 7.61 -9.16
CA ILE A 82 4.68 6.67 -9.12
C ILE A 82 3.43 7.26 -8.44
N ALA A 83 3.59 8.30 -7.63
CA ALA A 83 2.48 9.07 -7.08
C ALA A 83 1.91 10.06 -8.11
N GLU A 84 2.75 10.59 -8.99
CA GLU A 84 2.32 11.49 -10.08
C GLU A 84 1.73 10.74 -11.26
N THR A 85 2.25 9.55 -11.55
CA THR A 85 1.89 8.77 -12.73
C THR A 85 1.23 7.44 -12.34
N PRO A 86 -0.12 7.38 -12.23
CA PRO A 86 -0.83 6.18 -11.81
C PRO A 86 -0.58 4.98 -12.74
N GLU A 87 -0.27 5.25 -14.01
CA GLU A 87 0.07 4.24 -15.03
C GLU A 87 1.34 3.47 -14.65
N GLN A 88 2.33 4.16 -14.06
CA GLN A 88 3.59 3.57 -13.62
C GLN A 88 3.44 2.83 -12.28
N ALA A 89 2.49 3.27 -11.44
CA ALA A 89 2.18 2.59 -10.19
C ALA A 89 1.51 1.22 -10.44
N ALA A 90 0.75 1.05 -11.52
CA ALA A 90 -0.10 -0.13 -11.70
C ALA A 90 0.65 -1.48 -11.71
N PRO A 91 1.76 -1.65 -12.46
CA PRO A 91 2.55 -2.88 -12.42
C PRO A 91 3.16 -3.15 -11.04
N LEU A 92 3.60 -2.08 -10.36
CA LEU A 92 4.25 -2.13 -9.06
C LEU A 92 3.27 -2.58 -7.96
N LEU A 93 2.09 -1.97 -7.95
CA LEU A 93 1.01 -2.30 -7.05
C LEU A 93 0.52 -3.73 -7.27
N THR A 94 0.39 -4.15 -8.53
CA THR A 94 0.03 -5.53 -8.87
C THR A 94 1.08 -6.53 -8.37
N ALA A 95 2.37 -6.20 -8.51
CA ALA A 95 3.47 -7.01 -7.97
C ALA A 95 3.46 -7.06 -6.42
N ALA A 96 3.01 -5.99 -5.76
CA ALA A 96 2.75 -5.95 -4.32
C ALA A 96 1.45 -6.68 -3.91
N GLY A 97 0.73 -7.28 -4.86
CA GLY A 97 -0.50 -8.05 -4.62
C GLY A 97 -1.79 -7.23 -4.59
N TRP A 98 -1.72 -5.93 -4.90
CA TRP A 98 -2.91 -5.09 -5.04
C TRP A 98 -3.72 -5.46 -6.28
N HIS A 99 -5.04 -5.38 -6.15
CA HIS A 99 -5.95 -5.56 -7.26
C HIS A 99 -6.51 -4.21 -7.67
N LEU A 100 -6.10 -3.72 -8.84
CA LEU A 100 -6.40 -2.38 -9.35
C LEU A 100 -7.67 -2.34 -10.21
N THR A 101 -8.68 -3.09 -9.82
CA THR A 101 -10.04 -2.87 -10.34
C THR A 101 -10.53 -1.50 -9.90
N ASP A 102 -11.56 -0.96 -10.58
CA ASP A 102 -12.29 0.19 -10.07
C ASP A 102 -13.48 -0.30 -9.23
N PRO A 103 -13.44 -0.25 -7.88
CA PRO A 103 -12.42 0.37 -7.03
C PRO A 103 -11.32 -0.61 -6.53
N PRO A 104 -10.13 -0.11 -6.11
CA PRO A 104 -8.98 -0.94 -5.79
C PRO A 104 -9.15 -1.72 -4.48
N THR A 105 -8.50 -2.87 -4.38
CA THR A 105 -8.51 -3.72 -3.16
C THR A 105 -7.12 -4.23 -2.79
N CYS A 106 -6.82 -4.24 -1.48
CA CYS A 106 -5.54 -4.67 -0.93
C CYS A 106 -5.40 -6.20 -0.87
N PRO A 107 -4.17 -6.75 -0.81
CA PRO A 107 -3.93 -8.20 -0.79
C PRO A 107 -4.50 -8.92 0.44
N THR A 108 -4.78 -8.19 1.53
CA THR A 108 -5.27 -8.76 2.79
C THR A 108 -6.80 -8.88 2.81
N CYS A 109 -7.51 -8.02 2.09
CA CYS A 109 -8.97 -8.10 2.04
C CYS A 109 -9.42 -9.28 1.18
N PRO A 110 -10.41 -10.07 1.64
CA PRO A 110 -10.99 -11.10 0.81
C PRO A 110 -11.63 -10.45 -0.41
N ARG A 111 -11.36 -11.01 -1.59
CA ARG A 111 -11.99 -10.54 -2.83
C ARG A 111 -13.49 -10.79 -2.70
N VAL A 112 -14.28 -9.73 -2.66
CA VAL A 112 -15.71 -9.83 -2.95
C VAL A 112 -15.81 -9.83 -4.47
N PRO A 113 -16.16 -10.94 -5.14
CA PRO A 113 -16.42 -10.88 -6.57
C PRO A 113 -17.51 -9.84 -6.79
N ALA A 114 -17.32 -8.96 -7.77
CA ALA A 114 -18.28 -7.94 -8.13
C ALA A 114 -19.67 -8.60 -8.21
N ARG A 115 -20.60 -8.20 -7.34
CA ARG A 115 -22.00 -8.62 -7.45
C ARG A 115 -22.44 -8.20 -8.84
N LEU A 116 -22.73 -9.17 -9.70
CA LEU A 116 -23.43 -8.94 -10.96
C LEU A 116 -24.60 -7.98 -10.67
N PRO A 117 -24.76 -6.90 -11.46
CA PRO A 117 -25.89 -6.00 -11.27
C PRO A 117 -27.17 -6.84 -11.30
N ARG A 118 -27.97 -6.76 -10.23
CA ARG A 118 -29.29 -7.37 -10.17
C ARG A 118 -30.07 -6.84 -11.36
N GLN A 119 -30.20 -7.66 -12.40
CA GLN A 119 -31.00 -7.40 -13.58
C GLN A 119 -32.39 -6.96 -13.09
N ARG A 120 -32.77 -5.70 -13.35
CA ARG A 120 -34.14 -5.24 -13.18
C ARG A 120 -35.01 -6.19 -13.99
N ARG A 121 -35.93 -6.92 -13.36
CA ARG A 121 -37.02 -7.56 -14.09
C ARG A 121 -37.81 -6.44 -14.76
N ILE A 122 -37.58 -6.24 -16.06
CA ILE A 122 -38.52 -5.55 -16.92
C ILE A 122 -39.61 -6.59 -17.20
N GLY A 123 -40.73 -6.43 -16.54
CA GLY A 123 -41.87 -7.33 -16.70
C GLY A 123 -42.85 -7.17 -15.57
N GLU A 124 -43.66 -6.12 -15.62
CA GLU A 124 -45.10 -6.37 -15.51
C GLU A 124 -45.85 -5.32 -16.31
N ALA A 125 -46.45 -5.80 -17.40
CA ALA A 125 -47.43 -5.11 -18.18
C ALA A 125 -48.76 -5.09 -17.42
N ARG A 126 -49.46 -3.96 -17.46
CA ARG A 126 -50.91 -3.90 -17.73
C ARG A 126 -51.32 -2.48 -18.07
#